data_AF-A0A8S3QJ61-F1
#
_entry.id   AF-A0A8S3QJ61-F1
#
_cell.length_a   1.000
_cell.length_b   1.000
_cell.length_c   1.000
_cell.angle_alpha   90.00
_cell.angle_beta   90.00
_cell.angle_gamma   90.00
#
_symmetry.space_group_name_H-M   'P 1'
#
loop_
_entity.id
_entity.type
_entity.pdbx_description
1 polymer ?
#
loop_
_entity_poly.entity_id
_entity_poly.type
_entity_poly.pdbx_seq_one_letter_code
_entity_poly.pdbx_strand_id
1 'polypeptide(L)'
;MEDSQDLLVLDTKDIAPTSVVDTIRKIEKIGKTQYEKYIEDRLIKRTVPIFEPIKKNALALFRTPHGKTVSAMKDKISILKSDVSLFSRLYISCQTRGGDLEDFFAHENNINPPALSQHGKMRLGTKSDLLSKCLEPLTTTTCDAPEVDALVIDGAAIVNMLKPSTSHIVNICD
;
A
#
# COMPACT_ATOMS: atom_id res chain seq x y z
N MET A 1 -20.21 -13.28 27.45
CA MET A 1 -19.53 -12.22 26.68
C MET A 1 -18.18 -12.06 27.32
N GLU A 2 -17.09 -12.17 26.56
CA GLU A 2 -15.73 -12.07 27.13
C GLU A 2 -15.43 -10.61 27.44
N ASP A 3 -15.46 -10.24 28.72
CA ASP A 3 -15.09 -8.91 29.23
C ASP A 3 -13.56 -8.75 29.26
N SER A 4 -12.90 -8.93 28.12
CA SER A 4 -11.48 -8.56 28.03
C SER A 4 -11.36 -7.04 27.91
N GLN A 5 -10.49 -6.43 28.73
CA GLN A 5 -10.17 -5.00 28.65
C GLN A 5 -9.17 -4.69 27.50
N ASP A 6 -8.83 -5.71 26.71
CA ASP A 6 -7.89 -5.60 25.62
C ASP A 6 -8.50 -4.85 24.43
N LEU A 7 -7.71 -3.96 23.86
CA LEU A 7 -8.12 -3.18 22.71
C LEU A 7 -7.80 -3.97 21.44
N LEU A 8 -8.84 -4.48 20.79
CA LEU A 8 -8.72 -5.41 19.66
C LEU A 8 -9.05 -4.73 18.33
N VAL A 9 -8.35 -5.12 17.26
CA VAL A 9 -8.76 -4.82 15.88
C VAL A 9 -9.85 -5.82 15.48
N LEU A 10 -11.05 -5.35 15.12
CA LEU A 10 -12.20 -6.22 14.87
C LEU A 10 -11.99 -7.21 13.71
N ASP A 11 -11.26 -6.81 12.68
CA ASP A 11 -11.02 -7.60 11.47
C ASP A 11 -9.96 -8.70 11.69
N THR A 12 -8.81 -8.35 12.28
CA THR A 12 -7.69 -9.29 12.48
C THR A 12 -7.72 -10.00 13.83
N LYS A 13 -8.55 -9.54 14.77
CA LYS A 13 -8.55 -9.92 16.18
C LYS A 13 -7.20 -9.70 16.89
N ASP A 14 -6.33 -8.87 16.32
CA ASP A 14 -5.05 -8.55 16.94
C ASP A 14 -5.23 -7.64 18.16
N ILE A 15 -4.49 -7.94 19.23
CA ILE A 15 -4.40 -7.13 20.44
C ILE A 15 -3.47 -5.94 20.18
N ALA A 16 -3.96 -4.72 20.41
CA ALA A 16 -3.18 -3.52 20.25
C ALA A 16 -1.99 -3.50 21.23
N PRO A 17 -0.81 -3.02 20.79
CA PRO A 17 0.34 -2.90 21.68
C PRO A 17 0.04 -1.92 22.82
N THR A 18 0.62 -2.17 24.00
CA THR A 18 0.38 -1.39 25.23
C THR A 18 0.62 0.12 25.04
N SER A 19 1.58 0.49 24.18
CA SER A 19 1.85 1.89 23.83
C SER A 19 0.67 2.61 23.16
N VAL A 20 -0.09 1.91 22.32
CA VAL A 20 -1.30 2.44 21.67
C VAL A 20 -2.43 2.53 22.67
N VAL A 21 -2.60 1.53 23.54
CA VAL A 21 -3.60 1.53 24.61
C VAL A 21 -3.39 2.72 25.55
N ASP A 22 -2.15 2.92 26.02
CA ASP A 22 -1.80 4.05 26.88
C ASP A 22 -2.02 5.39 26.20
N THR A 23 -1.71 5.47 24.90
CA THR A 23 -1.91 6.69 24.11
C THR A 23 -3.40 7.03 24.01
N ILE A 24 -4.24 6.04 23.70
CA ILE A 24 -5.69 6.23 23.57
C ILE A 24 -6.31 6.61 24.92
N ARG A 25 -5.87 6.00 26.02
CA ARG A 25 -6.33 6.36 27.37
C ARG A 25 -5.95 7.79 27.78
N LYS A 26 -4.82 8.31 27.28
CA LYS A 26 -4.29 9.62 27.66
C LYS A 26 -4.59 10.73 26.65
N ILE A 27 -5.14 10.41 25.48
CA ILE A 27 -5.27 11.35 24.35
C ILE A 27 -6.14 12.57 24.71
N GLU A 28 -7.21 12.35 25.45
CA GLU A 28 -8.11 13.42 25.90
C GLU A 28 -7.38 14.40 26.81
N LYS A 29 -6.65 13.87 27.82
CA LYS A 29 -5.86 14.68 28.75
C LYS A 29 -4.79 15.47 28.01
N ILE A 30 -4.10 14.86 27.05
CA ILE A 30 -3.09 15.51 26.22
C ILE A 30 -3.71 16.66 25.41
N GLY A 31 -4.87 16.44 24.79
CA GLY A 31 -5.58 17.46 24.03
C GLY A 31 -6.01 18.65 24.89
N LYS A 32 -6.55 18.38 26.09
CA LYS A 32 -6.99 19.42 27.02
C LYS A 32 -5.82 20.30 27.49
N THR A 33 -4.70 19.70 27.87
CA THR A 33 -3.50 20.47 28.27
C THR A 33 -2.95 21.33 27.13
N GLN A 34 -2.98 20.84 25.88
CA GLN A 34 -2.55 21.63 24.73
C GLN A 34 -3.49 22.80 24.44
N TYR A 35 -4.79 22.60 24.60
CA TYR A 35 -5.77 23.67 24.48
C TYR A 35 -5.56 24.75 25.54
N GLU A 36 -5.43 24.37 26.81
CA GLU A 36 -5.20 25.30 27.91
C GLU A 36 -3.93 26.14 27.67
N LYS A 37 -2.84 25.48 27.25
CA LYS A 37 -1.60 26.15 26.89
C LYS A 37 -1.77 27.11 25.71
N TYR A 38 -2.53 26.73 24.68
CA TYR A 38 -2.82 27.58 23.54
C TYR A 38 -3.54 28.87 23.96
N ILE A 39 -4.58 28.75 24.79
CA ILE A 39 -5.33 29.89 25.32
C ILE A 39 -4.42 30.81 26.12
N GLU A 40 -3.60 30.23 27.01
CA GLU A 40 -2.69 30.98 27.85
C GLU A 40 -1.64 31.75 27.03
N ASP A 41 -0.95 31.09 26.10
CA ASP A 41 0.16 31.69 25.36
C ASP A 41 -0.34 32.72 24.31
N ARG A 42 -1.46 32.44 23.62
CA ARG A 42 -1.92 33.26 22.49
C ARG A 42 -2.98 34.30 22.85
N LEU A 43 -3.90 33.98 23.76
CA LEU A 43 -5.02 34.89 24.10
C LEU A 43 -4.75 35.71 25.36
N ILE A 44 -4.15 35.09 26.38
CA ILE A 44 -3.90 35.75 27.68
C ILE A 44 -2.56 36.50 27.65
N LYS A 45 -1.45 35.77 27.49
CA LYS A 45 -0.09 36.33 27.53
C LYS A 45 0.32 37.02 26.22
N ARG A 46 -0.34 36.65 25.10
CA ARG A 46 -0.08 37.16 23.75
C ARG A 46 1.40 37.08 23.35
N THR A 47 2.10 36.05 23.83
CA THR A 47 3.53 35.82 23.55
C THR A 47 3.73 35.19 22.18
N VAL A 48 2.72 34.47 21.68
CA VAL A 48 2.75 33.78 20.38
C VAL A 48 1.62 34.32 19.48
N PRO A 49 1.87 34.61 18.20
CA PRO A 49 0.83 35.01 17.26
C PRO A 49 -0.22 33.91 17.04
N ILE A 50 -1.48 34.33 16.85
CA ILE A 50 -2.60 33.41 16.59
C ILE A 50 -2.40 32.61 15.29
N PHE A 51 -1.72 33.19 14.30
CA PHE A 51 -1.52 32.59 12.98
C PHE A 51 -0.33 31.63 12.92
N GLU A 52 0.44 31.47 13.99
CA GLU A 52 1.54 30.52 13.97
C GLU A 52 1.02 29.07 13.80
N PRO A 53 1.61 28.27 12.91
CA PRO A 53 1.21 26.88 12.69
C PRO A 53 1.25 26.03 13.96
N ILE A 54 0.21 25.23 14.18
CA ILE A 54 0.18 24.27 15.29
C ILE A 54 0.81 22.96 14.85
N LYS A 55 1.83 22.50 15.58
CA LYS A 55 2.50 21.22 15.30
C LYS A 55 1.54 20.05 15.56
N LYS A 56 1.48 19.11 14.63
CA LYS A 56 0.70 17.88 14.79
C LYS A 56 1.28 16.99 15.90
N ASN A 57 0.40 16.35 16.66
CA ASN A 57 0.77 15.37 17.67
C ASN A 57 1.17 14.04 17.02
N ALA A 58 2.41 13.60 17.23
CA ALA A 58 2.92 12.31 16.76
C ALA A 58 2.62 11.21 17.79
N LEU A 59 1.33 10.89 17.96
CA LEU A 59 0.86 9.87 18.90
C LEU A 59 0.84 8.48 18.25
N ALA A 60 1.21 7.45 19.02
CA ALA A 60 1.11 6.06 18.58
C ALA A 60 -0.36 5.63 18.54
N LEU A 61 -0.94 5.55 17.36
CA LEU A 61 -2.30 5.05 17.12
C LEU A 61 -2.26 3.68 16.44
N PHE A 62 -3.41 3.05 16.25
CA PHE A 62 -3.55 1.77 15.53
C PHE A 62 -2.87 1.76 14.16
N ARG A 63 -2.77 2.93 13.53
CA ARG A 63 -1.94 3.16 12.35
C ARG A 63 -0.48 3.32 12.74
N THR A 64 0.06 2.37 13.49
CA THR A 64 1.51 2.29 13.67
C THR A 64 2.03 1.76 12.34
N PRO A 65 2.90 2.49 11.61
CA PRO A 65 3.48 1.96 10.39
C PRO A 65 4.12 0.63 10.74
N HIS A 66 3.71 -0.43 10.05
CA HIS A 66 4.42 -1.71 10.08
C HIS A 66 5.91 -1.40 10.01
N GLY A 67 6.66 -1.96 10.95
CA GLY A 67 7.99 -1.48 11.37
C GLY A 67 8.91 -1.09 10.21
N LYS A 68 9.84 -0.16 10.53
CA LYS A 68 10.88 0.35 9.62
C LYS A 68 11.21 -0.66 8.53
N THR A 69 10.96 -0.28 7.27
CA THR A 69 11.44 -1.01 6.09
C THR A 69 12.92 -1.29 6.32
N VAL A 70 13.22 -2.55 6.61
CA VAL A 70 14.60 -3.01 6.64
C VAL A 70 15.10 -2.89 5.20
N SER A 71 16.41 -2.86 4.98
CA SER A 71 16.90 -2.83 3.60
C SER A 71 16.21 -3.94 2.79
N ALA A 72 15.79 -3.65 1.56
CA ALA A 72 14.97 -4.57 0.76
C ALA A 72 15.57 -5.99 0.66
N MET A 73 16.90 -6.11 0.79
CA MET A 73 17.61 -7.40 0.86
C MET A 73 17.42 -8.12 2.20
N LYS A 74 17.49 -7.42 3.33
CA LYS A 74 17.33 -8.03 4.66
C LYS A 74 15.89 -8.51 4.88
N ASP A 75 14.90 -7.79 4.36
CA ASP A 75 13.50 -8.23 4.39
C ASP A 75 13.29 -9.51 3.55
N LYS A 76 13.84 -9.57 2.33
CA LYS A 76 13.79 -10.79 1.50
C LYS A 76 14.39 -12.00 2.20
N ILE A 77 15.54 -11.83 2.86
CA ILE A 77 16.19 -12.92 3.60
C ILE A 77 15.33 -13.37 4.79
N SER A 78 14.72 -12.43 5.51
CA SER A 78 13.84 -12.76 6.65
C SER A 78 12.61 -13.55 6.20
N ILE A 79 12.00 -13.16 5.08
CA ILE A 79 10.84 -13.83 4.50
C ILE A 79 11.21 -15.23 4.05
N LEU A 80 12.31 -15.38 3.30
CA LEU A 80 12.78 -16.69 2.83
C LEU A 80 13.04 -17.65 3.99
N LYS A 81 13.62 -17.18 5.10
CA LYS A 81 13.81 -18.00 6.32
C LYS A 81 12.49 -18.44 6.92
N SER A 82 11.50 -17.55 6.96
CA SER A 82 10.15 -17.86 7.45
C SER A 82 9.47 -18.91 6.56
N ASP A 83 9.53 -18.74 5.24
CA ASP A 83 8.92 -19.65 4.26
C ASP A 83 9.57 -21.03 4.33
N VAL A 84 10.91 -21.10 4.41
CA VAL A 84 11.63 -22.38 4.59
C VAL A 84 11.24 -23.08 5.89
N SER A 85 11.09 -22.33 6.98
CA SER A 85 10.66 -22.88 8.27
C SER A 85 9.24 -23.43 8.20
N LEU A 86 8.31 -22.71 7.57
CA LEU A 86 6.95 -23.16 7.35
C LEU A 86 6.90 -24.41 6.47
N PHE A 87 7.57 -24.37 5.31
CA PHE A 87 7.67 -25.49 4.38
C PHE A 87 8.21 -26.74 5.06
N SER A 88 9.28 -26.63 5.85
CA SER A 88 9.88 -27.76 6.55
C SER A 88 8.88 -28.43 7.50
N ARG A 89 8.10 -27.64 8.26
CA ARG A 89 7.07 -28.17 9.16
C ARG A 89 5.92 -28.83 8.40
N LEU A 90 5.47 -28.21 7.32
CA LEU A 90 4.40 -28.74 6.48
C LEU A 90 4.82 -30.04 5.79
N TYR A 91 6.03 -30.10 5.24
CA TYR A 91 6.61 -31.28 4.62
C TYR A 91 6.71 -32.45 5.59
N ILE A 92 7.26 -32.23 6.80
CA ILE A 92 7.32 -33.27 7.84
C ILE A 92 5.91 -33.73 8.22
N SER A 93 4.95 -32.81 8.37
CA SER A 93 3.56 -33.16 8.65
C SER A 93 2.91 -33.96 7.52
N CYS A 94 3.22 -33.66 6.27
CA CYS A 94 2.72 -34.39 5.10
C CYS A 94 3.27 -35.83 5.11
N GLN A 95 4.60 -35.98 5.24
CA GLN A 95 5.27 -37.29 5.27
C GLN A 95 4.82 -38.15 6.46
N THR A 96 4.66 -37.57 7.65
CA THR A 96 4.25 -38.31 8.86
C THR A 96 2.80 -38.79 8.80
N ARG A 97 1.94 -38.13 8.02
CA ARG A 97 0.52 -38.49 7.86
C ARG A 97 0.25 -39.33 6.61
N GLY A 98 1.29 -39.71 5.86
CA GLY A 98 1.14 -40.41 4.58
C GLY A 98 0.43 -39.56 3.52
N GLY A 99 0.63 -38.25 3.54
CA GLY A 99 0.09 -37.35 2.52
C GLY A 99 0.75 -37.54 1.16
N ASP A 100 0.04 -37.14 0.12
CA ASP A 100 0.56 -37.15 -1.25
C ASP A 100 1.43 -35.91 -1.49
N LEU A 101 2.68 -36.13 -1.91
CA LEU A 101 3.60 -35.05 -2.24
C LEU A 101 3.21 -34.36 -3.54
N GLU A 102 2.59 -35.06 -4.49
CA GLU A 102 2.15 -34.45 -5.75
C GLU A 102 1.03 -33.43 -5.48
N ASP A 103 0.00 -33.81 -4.73
CA ASP A 103 -1.03 -32.87 -4.28
C ASP A 103 -0.45 -31.75 -3.39
N PHE A 104 0.51 -32.07 -2.51
CA PHE A 104 1.18 -31.06 -1.70
C PHE A 104 1.87 -29.97 -2.55
N PHE A 105 2.59 -30.34 -3.61
CA PHE A 105 3.26 -29.38 -4.49
C PHE A 105 2.32 -28.73 -5.53
N ALA A 106 1.12 -29.28 -5.75
CA ALA A 106 0.13 -28.69 -6.62
C ALA A 106 -0.42 -27.36 -6.10
N HIS A 107 -0.34 -27.11 -4.79
CA HIS A 107 -0.92 -25.92 -4.15
C HIS A 107 0.14 -25.00 -3.50
N GLU A 108 -0.20 -23.71 -3.37
CA GLU A 108 0.66 -22.72 -2.71
C GLU A 108 0.65 -22.90 -1.18
N ASN A 109 1.73 -23.45 -0.61
CA ASN A 109 1.87 -23.70 0.83
C ASN A 109 2.43 -22.51 1.64
N ASN A 110 2.19 -21.28 1.18
CA ASN A 110 2.72 -20.06 1.80
C ASN A 110 1.64 -19.37 2.65
N ILE A 111 2.06 -18.72 3.74
CA ILE A 111 1.17 -17.85 4.56
C ILE A 111 0.53 -16.75 3.71
N ASN A 112 1.27 -16.25 2.71
CA ASN A 112 0.79 -15.24 1.77
C ASN A 112 0.82 -15.84 0.36
N PRO A 113 -0.33 -16.00 -0.32
CA PRO A 113 -0.36 -16.54 -1.68
C PRO A 113 0.40 -15.61 -2.64
N PRO A 114 1.52 -16.03 -3.26
CA PRO A 114 2.32 -15.20 -4.15
C PRO A 114 1.55 -14.66 -5.36
N ALA A 115 0.45 -15.32 -5.74
CA ALA A 115 -0.48 -14.85 -6.75
C ALA A 115 -1.16 -13.52 -6.37
N LEU A 116 -1.47 -13.32 -5.08
CA LEU A 116 -2.26 -12.18 -4.59
C LEU A 116 -1.47 -11.20 -3.72
N SER A 117 -0.33 -11.61 -3.16
CA SER A 117 0.40 -10.85 -2.16
C SER A 117 1.90 -10.86 -2.42
N GLN A 118 2.53 -9.70 -2.23
CA GLN A 118 3.98 -9.56 -2.22
C GLN A 118 4.41 -8.96 -0.88
N HIS A 119 5.18 -9.72 -0.10
CA HIS A 119 5.64 -9.34 1.24
C HIS A 119 4.49 -8.99 2.21
N GLY A 120 3.39 -9.75 2.18
CA GLY A 120 2.23 -9.53 3.05
C GLY A 120 1.37 -8.32 2.66
N LYS A 121 1.61 -7.71 1.50
CA LYS A 121 0.79 -6.64 0.94
C LYS A 121 0.14 -7.12 -0.35
N MET A 122 -1.10 -6.72 -0.58
CA MET A 122 -1.80 -7.00 -1.84
C MET A 122 -0.93 -6.61 -3.03
N ARG A 123 -0.73 -7.55 -3.94
CA ARG A 123 0.04 -7.36 -5.16
C ARG A 123 -0.76 -6.45 -6.08
N LEU A 124 -0.35 -5.19 -6.15
CA LEU A 124 -0.93 -4.23 -7.08
C LEU A 124 -0.27 -4.40 -8.44
N GLY A 125 -1.07 -4.75 -9.44
CA GLY A 125 -0.64 -4.71 -10.84
C GLY A 125 -0.59 -3.28 -11.37
N THR A 126 0.07 -3.11 -12.51
CA THR A 126 0.00 -1.89 -13.31
C THR A 126 -1.20 -1.94 -14.25
N LYS A 127 -1.70 -0.78 -14.71
CA LYS A 127 -2.79 -0.76 -15.70
C LYS A 127 -2.46 -1.57 -16.96
N SER A 128 -1.17 -1.64 -17.33
CA SER A 128 -0.64 -2.46 -18.43
C SER A 128 -0.73 -3.98 -18.19
N ASP A 129 -0.70 -4.45 -16.94
CA ASP A 129 -0.90 -5.87 -16.65
C ASP A 129 -2.32 -6.32 -17.03
N LEU A 130 -3.31 -5.45 -16.84
CA LEU A 130 -4.70 -5.71 -17.26
C LEU A 130 -4.83 -5.69 -18.78
N LEU A 131 -4.22 -4.69 -19.44
CA LEU A 131 -4.30 -4.56 -20.89
C LEU A 131 -3.66 -5.76 -21.60
N SER A 132 -2.40 -6.06 -21.30
CA SER A 132 -1.64 -7.09 -22.03
C SER A 132 -2.07 -8.54 -21.71
N LYS A 133 -2.44 -8.83 -20.47
CA LYS A 133 -2.74 -10.21 -20.05
C LYS A 133 -4.23 -10.55 -20.06
N CYS A 134 -5.10 -9.56 -19.92
CA CYS A 134 -6.54 -9.80 -19.76
C CYS A 134 -7.37 -9.26 -20.92
N LEU A 135 -7.03 -8.09 -21.48
CA LEU A 135 -7.89 -7.41 -22.46
C LEU A 135 -7.47 -7.67 -23.91
N GLU A 136 -6.17 -7.62 -24.22
CA GLU A 136 -5.63 -7.89 -25.56
C GLU A 136 -6.01 -9.28 -26.12
N PRO A 137 -5.99 -10.37 -25.33
CA PRO A 137 -6.42 -11.68 -25.83
C PRO A 137 -7.94 -11.76 -26.11
N LEU A 138 -8.74 -10.90 -25.47
CA LEU A 138 -10.20 -10.84 -25.69
C LEU A 138 -10.55 -10.00 -26.92
N THR A 139 -9.65 -9.11 -27.34
CA THR A 139 -9.76 -8.39 -28.61
C THR A 139 -9.18 -9.24 -29.73
N THR A 140 -9.97 -10.19 -30.23
CA THR A 140 -9.72 -10.80 -31.55
C THR A 140 -10.06 -9.78 -32.63
N THR A 141 -9.22 -8.76 -32.79
CA THR A 141 -9.36 -7.80 -33.87
C THR A 141 -8.27 -8.06 -34.90
N THR A 142 -8.52 -9.02 -35.80
CA THR A 142 -8.02 -8.89 -37.17
C THR A 142 -8.78 -7.72 -37.77
N CYS A 143 -8.29 -6.51 -37.52
CA CYS A 143 -8.78 -5.32 -38.21
C CYS A 143 -8.16 -5.36 -39.60
N ASP A 144 -8.76 -6.13 -40.51
CA ASP A 144 -8.63 -5.83 -41.93
C ASP A 144 -9.37 -4.52 -42.13
N ALA A 145 -8.64 -3.42 -41.92
CA ALA A 145 -9.17 -2.09 -42.15
C ALA A 145 -9.61 -2.05 -43.62
N PRO A 146 -10.88 -1.68 -43.91
CA PRO A 146 -11.33 -1.56 -45.29
C PRO A 146 -10.45 -0.55 -46.04
N GLU A 147 -10.28 -0.74 -47.34
CA GLU A 147 -9.62 0.25 -48.18
C GLU A 147 -10.47 1.53 -48.15
N VAL A 148 -9.87 2.64 -47.70
CA VAL A 148 -10.57 3.92 -47.51
C VAL A 148 -9.88 5.03 -48.30
N ASP A 149 -10.69 5.85 -48.96
CA ASP A 149 -10.22 7.02 -49.70
C ASP A 149 -9.92 8.22 -48.79
N ALA A 150 -10.45 8.21 -47.56
CA ALA A 150 -10.28 9.28 -46.59
C ALA A 150 -10.21 8.76 -45.16
N LEU A 151 -9.31 9.35 -44.37
CA LEU A 151 -9.16 9.08 -42.94
C LEU A 151 -9.46 10.37 -42.16
N VAL A 152 -10.49 10.34 -41.32
CA VAL A 152 -10.81 11.45 -40.41
C VAL A 152 -10.17 11.17 -39.06
N ILE A 153 -9.34 12.10 -38.59
CA ILE A 153 -8.64 11.96 -37.32
C ILE A 153 -9.05 13.08 -36.37
N ASP A 154 -9.27 12.74 -35.10
CA ASP A 154 -9.43 13.72 -34.03
C ASP A 154 -8.08 14.36 -33.71
N GLY A 155 -7.94 15.63 -34.08
CA GLY A 155 -6.72 16.40 -33.86
C GLY A 155 -6.34 16.52 -32.38
N ALA A 156 -7.31 16.60 -31.46
CA ALA A 156 -7.02 16.68 -30.02
C ALA A 156 -6.44 15.36 -29.50
N ALA A 157 -6.92 14.23 -29.99
CA ALA A 157 -6.39 12.92 -29.66
C ALA A 157 -4.92 12.77 -30.14
N ILE A 158 -4.60 13.20 -31.37
CA ILE A 158 -3.21 13.20 -31.88
C ILE A 158 -2.30 14.06 -31.01
N VAL A 159 -2.70 15.29 -30.69
CA VAL A 159 -1.87 16.21 -29.88
C VAL A 159 -1.55 15.61 -28.51
N ASN A 160 -2.50 14.91 -27.89
CA ASN A 160 -2.29 14.23 -26.61
C ASN A 160 -1.41 12.97 -26.72
N MET A 161 -1.35 12.32 -27.88
CA MET A 161 -0.47 11.18 -28.12
C MET A 161 0.99 11.60 -28.37
N LEU A 162 1.21 12.83 -28.87
CA LEU A 162 2.55 13.35 -29.12
C LEU A 162 3.22 13.75 -27.79
N LYS A 163 4.46 13.28 -27.60
CA LYS A 163 5.26 13.70 -26.45
C LYS A 163 5.59 15.20 -26.59
N PRO A 164 5.47 16.01 -25.53
CA PRO A 164 5.86 17.40 -25.59
C PRO A 164 7.35 17.50 -25.93
N SER A 165 7.67 18.27 -26.97
CA SER A 165 9.05 18.65 -27.30
C SER A 165 9.21 20.15 -27.10
N THR A 166 10.41 20.56 -26.71
CA THR A 166 10.76 21.99 -26.60
C THR A 166 10.71 22.62 -27.98
N SER A 167 9.86 23.64 -28.14
CA SER A 167 9.83 24.45 -29.35
C SER A 167 11.14 25.22 -29.50
N HIS A 168 11.86 24.98 -30.59
CA HIS A 168 12.88 25.93 -31.04
C HIS A 168 12.16 27.13 -31.64
N ILE A 169 12.20 28.26 -30.96
CA ILE A 169 11.77 29.55 -31.52
C ILE A 169 12.75 29.86 -32.65
N VAL A 170 12.35 29.62 -33.89
CA VAL A 170 13.03 30.23 -35.04
C VAL A 170 12.52 31.66 -35.08
N ASN A 171 13.35 32.59 -34.59
CA ASN A 171 13.14 34.01 -34.85
C ASN A 171 13.29 34.23 -36.35
N ILE A 172 12.17 34.36 -37.05
CA ILE A 172 12.15 34.95 -38.39
C ILE A 172 12.21 36.46 -38.18
N CYS A 173 13.44 36.98 -38.08
CA CYS A 173 13.74 38.36 -38.41
C CYS A 173 14.56 38.33 -39.70
N ASP A 174 13.89 38.56 -40.82
CA ASP A 174 14.21 39.56 -41.87
C ASP A 174 13.25 39.37 -43.06
#